data_AF-A0A9X2EIC8-F1
#
_entry.id   AF-A0A9X2EIC8-F1
#
_cell.length_a   1.000
_cell.length_b   1.000
_cell.length_c   1.000
_cell.angle_alpha   90.00
_cell.angle_beta   90.00
_cell.angle_gamma   90.00
#
_symmetry.space_group_name_H-M   'P 1'
#
loop_
_entity.id
_entity.type
_entity.pdbx_description
1 polymer ?
#
loop_
_entity_poly.entity_id
_entity_poly.type
_entity_poly.pdbx_seq_one_letter_code
_entity_poly.pdbx_strand_id
1 'polypeptide(L)'
;MKKIIVRLLMALSLCIHSVTAEEITTLESTVIGSQEQPKVLYIIPWKQANSLQRLDSVLPQTFSAVFQHQEYSEFRREIILQETQQNQSE
;
A
#
# COMPACT_ATOMS: atom_id res chain seq x y z
N MET A 1 29.81 -44.46 -77.19
CA MET A 1 30.40 -43.84 -75.98
C MET A 1 30.04 -42.35 -75.83
N LYS A 2 30.19 -41.50 -76.86
CA LYS A 2 29.81 -40.07 -76.81
C LYS A 2 28.36 -39.79 -76.34
N LYS A 3 27.37 -40.57 -76.80
CA LYS A 3 25.96 -40.41 -76.40
C LYS A 3 25.70 -40.76 -74.92
N ILE A 4 26.52 -41.64 -74.34
CA ILE A 4 26.45 -42.02 -72.92
C ILE A 4 27.07 -40.90 -72.08
N ILE A 5 28.18 -40.33 -72.54
CA ILE A 5 28.83 -39.17 -71.90
C ILE A 5 27.90 -37.95 -71.91
N VAL A 6 27.20 -37.68 -73.02
CA VAL A 6 26.24 -36.56 -73.10
C VAL A 6 25.05 -36.78 -72.15
N ARG A 7 24.55 -38.01 -72.00
CA ARG A 7 23.48 -38.31 -71.04
C ARG A 7 23.95 -38.21 -69.58
N LEU A 8 25.19 -38.63 -69.30
CA LEU A 8 25.80 -38.47 -67.98
C LEU A 8 25.98 -36.98 -67.62
N LEU A 9 26.41 -36.17 -68.59
CA LEU A 9 26.67 -34.74 -68.40
C LEU A 9 25.36 -33.94 -68.26
N MET A 10 24.30 -34.35 -68.97
CA MET A 10 22.96 -33.76 -68.82
C MET A 10 22.30 -34.14 -67.47
N ALA A 11 22.53 -35.36 -66.98
CA ALA A 11 22.05 -35.78 -65.65
C ALA A 11 22.79 -35.04 -64.52
N LEU A 12 24.09 -34.78 -64.68
CA LEU A 12 24.88 -34.04 -63.70
C LEU A 12 24.46 -32.56 -63.59
N SER A 13 24.00 -31.96 -64.70
CA SER A 13 23.52 -30.57 -64.71
C SER A 13 22.20 -30.38 -63.95
N LEU A 14 21.42 -31.44 -63.71
CA LEU A 14 20.13 -31.34 -63.02
C LEU A 14 20.28 -31.25 -61.49
N CYS A 15 21.46 -31.58 -60.97
CA CYS A 15 21.75 -31.64 -59.53
C CYS A 15 22.27 -30.31 -58.94
N ILE A 16 22.37 -29.23 -59.73
CA ILE A 16 22.99 -27.96 -59.31
C ILE A 16 21.96 -26.89 -58.91
N HIS A 17 20.72 -27.28 -58.61
CA HIS A 17 19.74 -26.33 -58.07
C HIS A 17 20.28 -25.79 -56.73
N SER A 18 20.53 -24.48 -56.71
CA SER A 18 21.10 -23.79 -55.55
C SER A 18 20.21 -24.00 -54.34
N VAL A 19 20.80 -24.52 -53.26
CA VAL A 19 20.27 -24.32 -51.90
C VAL A 19 20.26 -22.81 -51.69
N THR A 20 19.09 -22.20 -51.82
CA THR A 20 18.85 -20.87 -51.25
C THR A 20 18.92 -21.07 -49.75
N ALA A 21 19.99 -20.58 -49.12
CA ALA A 21 20.03 -20.46 -47.68
C ALA A 21 18.79 -19.65 -47.28
N GLU A 22 17.78 -20.34 -46.76
CA GLU A 22 16.63 -19.70 -46.15
C GLU A 22 17.21 -18.88 -45.00
N GLU A 23 17.22 -17.56 -45.17
CA GLU A 23 17.64 -16.64 -44.13
C GLU A 23 16.61 -16.80 -43.01
N ILE A 24 16.93 -17.65 -42.04
CA ILE A 24 16.13 -17.83 -40.83
C ILE A 24 16.24 -16.51 -40.06
N THR A 25 15.38 -15.56 -40.37
CA THR A 25 15.23 -14.34 -39.57
C THR A 25 14.51 -14.74 -38.28
N THR A 26 15.28 -15.12 -37.27
CA THR A 26 14.76 -15.32 -35.91
C THR A 26 14.37 -13.96 -35.35
N LEU A 27 13.09 -13.62 -35.43
CA LEU A 27 12.51 -12.50 -34.71
C LEU A 27 12.45 -12.84 -33.23
N GLU A 28 13.57 -12.72 -32.52
CA GLU A 28 13.59 -12.76 -31.07
C GLU A 28 12.97 -11.46 -30.52
N SER A 29 11.65 -11.49 -30.28
CA SER A 29 10.95 -10.42 -29.58
C SER A 29 10.90 -10.76 -28.09
N THR A 30 11.84 -10.22 -27.31
CA THR A 30 11.76 -10.31 -25.85
C THR A 30 10.76 -9.27 -25.36
N VAL A 31 9.53 -9.71 -25.08
CA VAL A 31 8.54 -8.88 -24.40
C VAL A 31 8.85 -8.88 -22.91
N ILE A 32 9.57 -7.85 -22.45
CA ILE A 32 9.79 -7.62 -21.02
C ILE A 32 8.53 -6.93 -20.48
N GLY A 33 7.64 -7.71 -19.85
CA GLY A 33 6.52 -7.18 -19.06
C GLY A 33 7.01 -6.44 -17.81
N SER A 34 6.11 -5.77 -17.10
CA SER A 34 6.43 -5.16 -15.81
C SER A 34 6.95 -6.22 -14.84
N GLN A 35 8.22 -6.13 -14.45
CA GLN A 35 8.87 -7.03 -13.49
C GLN A 35 8.70 -6.55 -12.05
N GLU A 36 7.63 -5.82 -11.76
CA GLU A 36 7.37 -5.38 -10.39
C GLU A 36 7.03 -6.58 -9.51
N GLN A 37 7.77 -6.73 -8.42
CA GLN A 37 7.53 -7.79 -7.45
C GLN A 37 6.17 -7.55 -6.76
N PRO A 38 5.27 -8.54 -6.73
CA PRO A 38 4.00 -8.39 -6.04
C PRO A 38 4.25 -8.19 -4.55
N LYS A 39 3.80 -7.06 -4.00
CA LYS A 39 3.88 -6.75 -2.57
C LYS A 39 2.53 -6.99 -1.90
N VAL A 40 2.53 -7.81 -0.85
CA VAL A 40 1.34 -8.02 0.00
C VAL A 40 1.19 -6.79 0.89
N LEU A 41 0.12 -6.02 0.68
CA LEU A 41 -0.23 -4.86 1.49
C LEU A 41 -1.41 -5.22 2.41
N TYR A 42 -1.24 -5.01 3.71
CA TYR A 42 -2.33 -5.09 4.67
C TYR A 42 -2.93 -3.70 4.85
N ILE A 43 -4.12 -3.48 4.28
CA ILE A 43 -4.85 -2.22 4.41
C ILE A 43 -5.82 -2.36 5.58
N ILE A 44 -5.61 -1.56 6.62
CA ILE A 44 -6.54 -1.45 7.74
C ILE A 44 -7.59 -0.40 7.37
N PRO A 45 -8.88 -0.75 7.24
CA PRO A 45 -9.91 0.21 6.89
C PRO A 45 -10.14 1.18 8.05
N TRP A 46 -10.10 2.48 7.76
CA TRP A 46 -10.56 3.48 8.70
C TRP A 46 -12.06 3.29 8.95
N LYS A 47 -12.45 3.07 10.21
CA LYS A 47 -13.85 3.01 10.62
C LYS A 47 -14.27 4.39 11.12
N GLN A 48 -15.17 5.04 10.40
CA GLN A 48 -15.80 6.25 10.88
C GLN A 48 -16.56 5.93 12.17
N ALA A 49 -16.31 6.72 13.22
CA ALA A 49 -17.04 6.59 14.46
C ALA A 49 -18.53 6.80 14.18
N ASN A 50 -19.32 5.74 14.35
CA ASN A 50 -20.77 5.84 14.32
C ASN A 50 -21.20 6.40 15.66
N SER A 51 -21.87 7.55 15.60
CA SER A 51 -22.37 8.36 16.70
C SER A 51 -21.39 9.43 17.21
N LEU A 52 -21.94 10.65 17.17
CA LEU A 52 -21.80 11.65 18.22
C LEU A 52 -22.33 11.09 19.55
N GLN A 53 -21.94 9.88 19.96
CA GLN A 53 -21.96 9.55 21.37
C GLN A 53 -20.89 10.44 21.95
N ARG A 54 -21.30 11.68 22.24
CA ARG A 54 -20.65 12.54 23.19
C ARG A 54 -20.39 11.60 24.33
N LEU A 55 -19.12 11.24 24.50
CA LEU A 55 -18.66 10.73 25.76
C LEU A 55 -19.06 11.89 26.67
N ASP A 56 -20.19 11.77 27.36
CA ASP A 56 -20.54 12.62 28.50
C ASP A 56 -19.54 12.25 29.59
N SER A 57 -18.26 12.44 29.27
CA SER A 57 -17.18 12.21 30.17
C SER A 57 -17.33 13.30 31.19
N VAL A 58 -17.48 12.92 32.45
CA VAL A 58 -17.40 13.84 33.58
C VAL A 58 -15.99 14.47 33.65
N LEU A 59 -15.02 13.91 32.91
CA LEU A 59 -13.63 14.33 32.84
C LEU A 59 -13.41 15.83 32.67
N PRO A 60 -14.05 16.58 31.74
CA PRO A 60 -13.79 18.00 31.57
C PRO A 60 -14.24 18.82 32.78
N GLN A 61 -15.35 18.43 33.43
CA GLN A 61 -15.86 19.09 34.63
C GLN A 61 -14.98 18.81 35.85
N THR A 62 -14.53 17.56 36.01
CA THR A 62 -13.59 17.19 37.07
C THR A 62 -12.21 17.82 36.84
N PHE A 63 -11.75 17.88 35.60
CA PHE A 63 -10.47 18.48 35.24
C PHE A 63 -10.45 19.98 35.51
N SER A 64 -11.52 20.71 35.16
CA SER A 64 -11.59 22.15 35.46
C SER A 64 -11.64 22.41 36.96
N ALA A 65 -12.38 21.61 37.73
CA ALA A 65 -12.46 21.78 39.19
C ALA A 65 -11.10 21.59 39.88
N VAL A 66 -10.25 20.68 39.38
CA VAL A 66 -8.96 20.34 40.00
C VAL A 66 -7.81 21.23 39.49
N PHE A 67 -7.84 21.65 38.22
CA PHE A 67 -6.71 22.35 37.58
C PHE A 67 -6.99 23.82 37.25
N GLN A 68 -8.12 24.38 37.70
CA GLN A 68 -8.34 25.82 37.57
C GLN A 68 -7.35 26.61 38.42
N HIS A 69 -6.95 27.76 37.90
CA HIS A 69 -6.15 28.71 38.67
C HIS A 69 -6.95 29.21 39.87
N GLN A 70 -6.43 29.03 41.08
CA GLN A 70 -7.05 29.48 42.31
C GLN A 70 -6.03 30.20 43.18
N GLU A 71 -6.38 31.41 43.60
CA GLU A 71 -5.55 32.21 44.51
C GLU A 71 -5.62 31.65 45.94
N TYR A 72 -4.54 31.80 46.69
CA TYR A 72 -4.46 31.25 48.05
C TYR A 72 -5.54 31.80 49.00
N SER A 73 -5.88 33.08 48.88
CA SER A 73 -6.93 33.74 49.67
C SER A 73 -8.32 33.16 49.39
N GLU A 74 -8.60 32.88 48.12
CA GLU A 74 -9.84 32.27 47.65
C GLU A 74 -10.00 30.85 48.19
N PHE A 75 -8.94 30.03 48.10
CA PHE A 75 -8.91 28.68 48.65
C PHE A 75 -9.14 28.65 50.18
N ARG A 76 -8.46 29.55 50.92
CA ARG A 76 -8.63 29.66 52.38
C ARG A 76 -10.06 30.05 52.77
N ARG A 77 -10.70 30.92 52.00
CA ARG A 77 -12.10 31.32 52.21
C ARG A 77 -13.05 30.15 52.00
N GLU A 78 -12.82 29.34 50.97
CA GLU A 78 -13.64 28.17 50.65
C GLU A 78 -13.60 27.12 51.76
N ILE A 79 -12.41 26.80 52.30
CA ILE A 79 -12.27 25.88 53.44
C ILE A 79 -13.12 26.33 54.63
N ILE A 80 -13.01 27.60 55.01
CA ILE A 80 -13.76 28.15 56.16
C ILE A 80 -15.27 28.04 55.93
N LEU A 81 -15.74 28.31 54.71
CA LEU A 81 -17.15 28.20 54.37
C LEU A 81 -17.64 26.74 54.47
N GLN A 82 -16.87 25.78 53.96
CA GLN A 82 -17.21 24.36 54.03
C GLN A 82 -17.26 23.86 55.47
N GLU A 83 -16.27 24.20 56.29
CA GLU A 83 -16.25 23.88 57.73
C GLU A 83 -17.47 24.47 58.46
N THR A 84 -17.83 25.72 58.12
CA THR A 84 -19.01 26.38 58.71
C THR A 84 -20.31 25.69 58.32
N GLN A 85 -20.44 25.25 57.07
CA GLN A 85 -21.64 24.53 56.58
C GLN A 85 -21.77 23.15 57.23
N GLN A 86 -20.66 22.44 57.43
CA GLN A 86 -20.65 21.13 58.10
C GLN A 86 -21.08 21.26 59.56
N ASN A 87 -20.60 22.29 60.27
CA ASN A 87 -20.97 22.56 61.66
C ASN A 87 -22.43 23.04 61.85
N GLN A 88 -23.12 23.46 60.78
CA GLN A 88 -24.53 23.88 60.82
C GLN A 88 -25.51 22.74 60.47
N SER A 89 -24.99 21.61 59.96
CA SER A 89 -25.77 20.44 59.58
C SER A 89 -25.75 19.32 60.61
N GLU A 90 -25.02 19.51 61.72
CA GLU A 90 -25.08 18.75 62.97
C GLU A 90 -26.02 19.44 63.99
#